data_AF-A0A850KKN9-F1
#
_entry.id   AF-A0A850KKN9-F1
#
_cell.length_a   1.000
_cell.length_b   1.000
_cell.length_c   1.000
_cell.angle_alpha   90.00
_cell.angle_beta   90.00
_cell.angle_gamma   90.00
#
_symmetry.space_group_name_H-M   'P 1'
#
loop_
_entity.id
_entity.type
_entity.pdbx_description
1 polymer ?
#
loop_
_entity_poly.entity_id
_entity_poly.type
_entity_poly.pdbx_seq_one_letter_code
_entity_poly.pdbx_strand_id
1 'polypeptide(L)'
;DGNMVSVTQTLLSIFGSKLTLPSSGILMNNGIMWFDPEQGKRNSLQPAKRCLSNMCPVYAQKEDRHYVLGAAGGRRILPAVCQILSFLFDYNMSLEEALHLNRIDVSGNKSVLGNEKLNKGIHETLSQQFEYSQAYWTAYPHNFGIPSVVLHSAHENQGMADVMSPWSDAVAED
;
A
#
# COMPACT_ATOMS: atom_id res chain seq x y z
N ASP A 1 -12.09 20.07 -13.82
CA ASP A 1 -13.19 19.08 -13.68
C ASP A 1 -13.33 18.43 -12.32
N GLY A 2 -12.36 18.56 -11.39
CA GLY A 2 -12.51 18.03 -10.02
C GLY A 2 -12.51 16.50 -9.93
N ASN A 3 -12.18 15.80 -11.02
CA ASN A 3 -12.11 14.35 -11.04
C ASN A 3 -10.89 13.86 -10.25
N MET A 4 -11.11 12.89 -9.36
CA MET A 4 -10.04 12.25 -8.61
C MET A 4 -10.12 10.74 -8.79
N VAL A 5 -8.97 10.07 -8.97
CA VAL A 5 -8.93 8.64 -9.22
C VAL A 5 -7.79 7.99 -8.43
N SER A 6 -8.08 6.86 -7.76
CA SER A 6 -7.09 5.94 -7.24
C SER A 6 -7.11 4.66 -8.07
N VAL A 7 -5.99 4.31 -8.69
CA VAL A 7 -5.85 3.10 -9.51
C VAL A 7 -4.72 2.25 -8.96
N THR A 8 -5.01 0.99 -8.66
CA THR A 8 -3.99 -0.01 -8.34
C THR A 8 -4.04 -1.11 -9.39
N GLN A 9 -2.91 -1.35 -10.05
CA GLN A 9 -2.75 -2.43 -11.03
C GLN A 9 -1.51 -3.26 -10.69
N THR A 10 -1.50 -4.53 -11.07
CA THR A 10 -0.37 -5.40 -10.75
C THR A 10 -0.27 -6.60 -11.69
N LEU A 11 0.97 -7.07 -11.89
CA LEU A 11 1.26 -8.39 -12.44
C LEU A 11 1.39 -9.47 -11.35
N LEU A 12 1.12 -9.12 -10.09
CA LEU A 12 1.45 -9.80 -8.85
C LEU A 12 2.94 -9.74 -8.49
N SER A 13 3.77 -10.58 -9.09
CA SER A 13 5.22 -10.57 -8.85
C SER A 13 5.91 -9.49 -9.68
N ILE A 14 7.14 -9.12 -9.30
CA ILE A 14 8.02 -8.36 -10.20
C ILE A 14 8.22 -9.19 -11.47
N PHE A 15 7.89 -8.61 -12.63
CA PHE A 15 7.77 -9.26 -13.94
C PHE A 15 6.69 -10.36 -14.07
N GLY A 16 5.74 -10.43 -13.14
CA GLY A 16 4.61 -11.36 -13.20
C GLY A 16 5.03 -12.83 -13.31
N SER A 17 4.49 -13.51 -14.33
CA SER A 17 4.82 -14.89 -14.66
C SER A 17 6.16 -15.07 -15.38
N LYS A 18 6.81 -13.97 -15.78
CA LYS A 18 7.98 -13.94 -16.69
C LYS A 18 7.69 -14.48 -18.10
N LEU A 19 6.42 -14.69 -18.44
CA LEU A 19 5.98 -15.04 -19.78
C LEU A 19 5.59 -13.77 -20.54
N THR A 20 6.33 -13.47 -21.60
CA THR A 20 5.97 -12.42 -22.57
C THR A 20 5.36 -13.08 -23.80
N LEU A 21 4.18 -12.62 -24.21
CA LEU A 21 3.52 -13.14 -25.40
C LEU A 21 4.34 -12.79 -26.66
N PRO A 22 4.77 -13.78 -27.48
CA PRO A 22 5.72 -13.53 -28.57
C PRO A 22 5.24 -12.54 -29.64
N SER A 23 3.93 -12.50 -29.92
CA SER A 23 3.37 -11.65 -30.96
C SER A 23 3.03 -10.24 -30.50
N SER A 24 2.62 -10.06 -29.24
CA SER A 24 2.15 -8.77 -28.72
C SER A 24 3.15 -8.07 -27.78
N GLY A 25 4.16 -8.79 -27.29
CA GLY A 25 5.08 -8.26 -26.28
C GLY A 25 4.45 -8.05 -24.90
N ILE A 26 3.21 -8.48 -24.69
CA ILE A 26 2.51 -8.31 -23.41
C ILE A 26 3.09 -9.27 -22.37
N LEU A 27 3.54 -8.72 -21.25
CA LEU A 27 4.00 -9.48 -20.10
C LEU A 27 2.82 -9.97 -19.27
N MET A 28 2.75 -11.28 -19.03
CA MET A 28 1.61 -11.92 -18.38
C MET A 28 1.75 -11.93 -16.86
N ASN A 29 0.65 -11.65 -16.16
CA ASN A 29 0.58 -11.73 -14.70
C ASN A 29 0.70 -13.19 -14.21
N ASN A 30 1.07 -13.37 -12.94
CA ASN A 30 0.99 -14.66 -12.24
C ASN A 30 -0.10 -14.67 -11.15
N GLY A 31 -1.20 -13.93 -11.37
CA GLY A 31 -2.26 -13.70 -10.39
C GLY A 31 -2.94 -14.96 -9.86
N ILE A 32 -2.79 -16.10 -10.54
CA ILE A 32 -3.24 -17.41 -10.05
C ILE A 32 -2.63 -17.78 -8.69
N MET A 33 -1.44 -17.26 -8.36
CA MET A 33 -0.78 -17.49 -7.07
C MET A 33 -1.48 -16.82 -5.87
N TRP A 34 -2.50 -15.99 -6.09
CA TRP A 34 -3.33 -15.48 -5.01
C TRP A 34 -4.36 -16.50 -4.51
N PHE A 35 -4.64 -17.57 -5.25
CA PHE A 35 -5.51 -18.62 -4.74
C PHE A 35 -4.79 -19.47 -3.69
N ASP A 36 -5.58 -20.02 -2.77
CA ASP A 36 -5.13 -21.10 -1.93
C ASP A 36 -4.99 -22.37 -2.80
N PRO A 37 -3.82 -23.02 -2.83
CA PRO A 37 -3.63 -24.24 -3.60
C PRO A 37 -4.41 -25.42 -3.00
N GLU A 38 -4.74 -25.38 -1.71
CA GLU A 38 -5.53 -26.41 -1.04
C GLU A 38 -7.02 -26.21 -1.35
N GLN A 39 -7.71 -27.30 -1.68
CA GLN A 39 -9.13 -27.28 -2.01
C GLN A 39 -10.02 -27.23 -0.75
N GLY A 40 -11.26 -26.76 -0.93
CA GLY A 40 -12.26 -26.71 0.14
C GLY A 40 -12.22 -25.46 1.03
N LYS A 41 -11.32 -24.50 0.76
CA LYS A 41 -11.24 -23.22 1.45
C LYS A 41 -11.94 -22.11 0.66
N ARG A 42 -12.24 -21.01 1.33
CA ARG A 42 -12.93 -19.84 0.73
C ARG A 42 -12.21 -19.31 -0.51
N ASN A 43 -10.88 -19.26 -0.47
CA ASN A 43 -10.03 -18.75 -1.56
C ASN A 43 -9.36 -19.88 -2.37
N SER A 44 -9.87 -21.11 -2.35
CA SER A 44 -9.34 -22.18 -3.21
C SER A 44 -9.55 -21.87 -4.70
N LEU A 45 -8.60 -22.32 -5.53
CA LEU A 45 -8.62 -22.19 -6.99
C LEU A 45 -9.84 -22.88 -7.62
N GLN A 46 -10.56 -22.18 -8.50
CA GLN A 46 -11.70 -22.71 -9.28
C GLN A 46 -11.81 -22.03 -10.65
N PRO A 47 -12.43 -22.69 -11.66
CA PRO A 47 -12.66 -22.09 -12.98
C PRO A 47 -13.46 -20.79 -12.88
N ALA A 48 -13.02 -19.76 -13.63
CA ALA A 48 -13.65 -18.43 -13.70
C ALA A 48 -13.84 -17.70 -12.35
N LYS A 49 -13.27 -18.21 -11.26
CA LYS A 49 -13.35 -17.57 -9.95
C LYS A 49 -12.44 -16.35 -9.90
N ARG A 50 -12.87 -15.33 -9.17
CA ARG A 50 -12.02 -14.16 -8.82
C ARG A 50 -11.23 -14.49 -7.56
N CYS A 51 -9.92 -14.28 -7.59
CA CYS A 51 -9.07 -14.46 -6.43
C CYS A 51 -9.28 -13.33 -5.41
N LEU A 52 -8.90 -13.62 -4.16
CA LEU A 52 -8.74 -12.58 -3.15
C LEU A 52 -7.70 -11.55 -3.60
N SER A 53 -8.02 -10.27 -3.42
CA SER A 53 -7.14 -9.16 -3.72
C SER A 53 -6.88 -8.33 -2.48
N ASN A 54 -5.64 -7.86 -2.33
CA ASN A 54 -5.23 -6.94 -1.27
C ASN A 54 -5.17 -5.49 -1.78
N MET A 55 -5.60 -5.23 -3.02
CA MET A 55 -5.69 -3.87 -3.55
C MET A 55 -6.76 -3.11 -2.77
N CYS A 56 -6.40 -1.92 -2.28
CA CYS A 56 -7.25 -1.08 -1.45
C CYS A 56 -7.21 0.37 -1.97
N PRO A 57 -7.73 0.65 -3.18
CA PRO A 57 -7.92 2.03 -3.62
C PRO A 57 -9.01 2.66 -2.75
N VAL A 58 -8.71 3.82 -2.18
CA VAL A 58 -9.59 4.52 -1.24
C VAL A 58 -9.93 5.89 -1.79
N TYR A 59 -11.20 6.25 -1.69
CA TYR A 59 -11.65 7.63 -1.62
C TYR A 59 -12.09 7.89 -0.17
N ALA A 60 -11.64 9.00 0.40
CA ALA A 60 -12.01 9.43 1.74
C ALA A 60 -12.28 10.93 1.74
N GLN A 61 -13.11 11.40 2.68
CA GLN A 61 -13.45 12.81 2.80
C GLN A 61 -13.49 13.20 4.27
N LYS A 62 -12.90 14.36 4.59
CA LYS A 62 -12.99 15.01 5.89
C LYS A 62 -13.27 16.48 5.66
N GLU A 63 -14.46 16.93 6.06
CA GLU A 63 -14.94 18.29 5.80
C GLU A 63 -14.92 18.59 4.28
N ASP A 64 -14.22 19.65 3.87
CA ASP A 64 -14.03 20.08 2.48
C ASP A 64 -12.79 19.47 1.82
N ARG A 65 -12.09 18.56 2.49
CA ARG A 65 -10.88 17.88 2.00
C ARG A 65 -11.22 16.49 1.49
N HIS A 66 -10.91 16.26 0.22
CA HIS A 66 -11.13 15.00 -0.49
C HIS A 66 -9.79 14.31 -0.74
N TYR A 67 -9.71 13.02 -0.45
CA TYR A 67 -8.49 12.23 -0.56
C TYR A 67 -8.75 11.05 -1.49
N VAL A 68 -7.85 10.81 -2.44
CA VAL A 68 -7.74 9.52 -3.11
C VAL A 68 -6.37 8.92 -2.79
N LEU A 69 -6.38 7.71 -2.26
CA LEU A 69 -5.20 7.00 -1.75
C LEU A 69 -5.14 5.61 -2.37
N GLY A 70 -3.95 5.18 -2.72
CA GLY A 70 -3.67 3.80 -3.12
C GLY A 70 -2.29 3.39 -2.64
N ALA A 71 -1.95 2.12 -2.74
CA ALA A 71 -0.60 1.66 -2.46
C ALA A 71 -0.24 0.39 -3.24
N ALA A 72 1.07 0.19 -3.46
CA ALA A 72 1.65 -1.10 -3.81
C ALA A 72 2.27 -1.80 -2.59
N GLY A 73 2.59 -3.10 -2.70
CA GLY A 73 3.25 -3.86 -1.63
C GLY A 73 2.58 -5.16 -1.21
N GLY A 74 1.65 -5.70 -2.01
CA GLY A 74 0.99 -6.98 -1.71
C GLY A 74 0.14 -6.89 -0.45
N ARG A 75 0.39 -7.78 0.53
CA ARG A 75 -0.37 -7.76 1.80
C ARG A 75 -0.12 -6.52 2.66
N ARG A 76 0.97 -5.78 2.38
CA ARG A 76 1.36 -4.55 3.09
C ARG A 76 0.52 -3.33 2.69
N ILE A 77 -0.26 -3.43 1.62
CA ILE A 77 -1.16 -2.36 1.15
C ILE A 77 -2.13 -1.97 2.25
N LEU A 78 -2.84 -2.94 2.83
CA LEU A 78 -3.87 -2.67 3.82
C LEU A 78 -3.31 -1.99 5.09
N PRO A 79 -2.25 -2.51 5.75
CA PRO A 79 -1.63 -1.82 6.89
C PRO A 79 -1.17 -0.39 6.58
N ALA A 80 -0.55 -0.16 5.42
CA ALA A 80 -0.06 1.16 5.04
C ALA A 80 -1.20 2.15 4.83
N VAL A 81 -2.23 1.76 4.07
CA VAL A 81 -3.42 2.58 3.82
C VAL A 81 -4.16 2.90 5.12
N CYS A 82 -4.37 1.92 6.00
CA CYS A 82 -5.04 2.13 7.28
C CYS A 82 -4.29 3.12 8.18
N GLN A 83 -2.96 3.01 8.28
CA GLN A 83 -2.15 3.93 9.09
C GLN A 83 -2.21 5.35 8.54
N ILE A 84 -2.08 5.54 7.22
CA ILE A 84 -2.13 6.87 6.60
C ILE A 84 -3.50 7.52 6.82
N LEU A 85 -4.60 6.77 6.64
CA LEU A 85 -5.93 7.28 6.95
C LEU A 85 -6.06 7.67 8.41
N SER A 86 -5.56 6.87 9.35
CA SER A 86 -5.60 7.22 10.78
C SER A 86 -4.77 8.48 11.09
N PHE A 87 -3.57 8.62 10.53
CA PHE A 87 -2.74 9.82 10.69
C PHE A 87 -3.45 11.08 10.20
N LEU A 88 -4.09 11.01 9.04
CA LEU A 88 -4.85 12.13 8.45
C LEU A 88 -6.14 12.44 9.22
N PHE A 89 -6.91 11.41 9.62
CA PHE A 89 -8.28 11.57 10.10
C PHE A 89 -8.35 11.65 11.62
N ASP A 90 -7.63 10.79 12.33
CA ASP A 90 -7.64 10.71 13.80
C ASP A 90 -6.63 11.69 14.43
N TYR A 91 -5.45 11.83 13.81
CA TYR A 91 -4.37 12.67 14.34
C TYR A 91 -4.25 14.04 13.68
N ASN A 92 -5.11 14.35 12.69
CA ASN A 92 -5.11 15.64 11.98
C ASN A 92 -3.77 16.02 11.34
N MET A 93 -2.94 15.04 10.97
CA MET A 93 -1.67 15.31 10.30
C MET A 93 -1.89 15.91 8.91
N SER A 94 -0.96 16.74 8.47
CA SER A 94 -0.84 17.13 7.07
C SER A 94 -0.50 15.92 6.20
N LEU A 95 -0.68 16.07 4.88
CA LEU A 95 -0.33 15.00 3.94
C LEU A 95 1.16 14.65 4.01
N GLU A 96 2.00 15.68 4.16
CA GLU A 96 3.44 15.56 4.30
C GLU A 96 3.85 14.77 5.55
N GLU A 97 3.30 15.14 6.70
CA GLU A 97 3.57 14.44 7.96
C GLU A 97 3.12 12.98 7.88
N ALA A 98 1.91 12.73 7.37
CA ALA A 98 1.33 11.39 7.32
C ALA A 98 2.12 10.42 6.42
N LEU A 99 2.64 10.87 5.28
CA LEU A 99 3.38 10.01 4.36
C LEU A 99 4.84 9.79 4.77
N HIS A 100 5.46 10.80 5.41
CA HIS A 100 6.83 10.69 5.93
C HIS A 100 6.93 9.94 7.25
N LEU A 101 5.83 9.79 7.99
CA LEU A 101 5.85 9.09 9.27
C LEU A 101 6.19 7.60 9.07
N ASN A 102 7.13 7.11 9.88
CA ASN A 102 7.54 5.72 9.90
C ASN A 102 6.35 4.82 10.28
N ARG A 103 6.15 3.73 9.51
CA ARG A 103 5.01 2.81 9.65
C ARG A 103 5.43 1.48 10.29
N ILE A 104 4.43 0.72 10.70
CA ILE A 104 4.54 -0.72 10.99
C ILE A 104 3.90 -1.52 9.85
N ASP A 105 4.31 -2.78 9.70
CA ASP A 105 3.61 -3.78 8.89
C ASP A 105 3.08 -4.90 9.78
N VAL A 106 1.80 -5.21 9.62
CA VAL A 106 1.10 -6.28 10.34
C VAL A 106 0.58 -7.35 9.39
N SER A 107 1.14 -7.40 8.16
CA SER A 107 0.73 -8.36 7.14
C SER A 107 1.27 -9.79 7.37
N GLY A 108 2.20 -9.94 8.32
CA GLY A 108 2.70 -11.22 8.81
C GLY A 108 1.67 -11.93 9.70
N ASN A 109 1.72 -13.26 9.75
CA ASN A 109 0.89 -14.01 10.69
C ASN A 109 1.46 -13.84 12.11
N LYS A 110 0.74 -13.09 12.96
CA LYS A 110 1.05 -12.84 14.39
C LYS A 110 2.30 -11.99 14.68
N SER A 111 3.09 -11.64 13.67
CA SER A 111 4.26 -10.77 13.81
C SER A 111 4.01 -9.35 13.34
N VAL A 112 4.63 -8.40 14.03
CA VAL A 112 4.66 -6.98 13.68
C VAL A 112 6.09 -6.63 13.25
N LEU A 113 6.21 -6.04 12.08
CA LEU A 113 7.47 -5.48 11.59
C LEU A 113 7.42 -3.97 11.76
N GLY A 114 8.29 -3.39 12.58
CA GLY A 114 8.40 -1.94 12.70
C GLY A 114 9.55 -1.38 11.87
N ASN A 115 9.35 -0.17 11.34
CA ASN A 115 10.45 0.59 10.79
C ASN A 115 11.46 0.92 11.91
N GLU A 116 12.75 0.69 11.67
CA GLU A 116 13.83 0.92 12.64
C GLU A 116 13.89 2.37 13.19
N LYS A 117 13.40 3.35 12.43
CA LYS A 117 13.40 4.77 12.84
C LYS A 117 12.20 5.14 13.71
N LEU A 118 11.38 4.18 14.12
CA LEU A 118 10.33 4.44 15.10
C LEU A 118 10.95 4.82 16.45
N ASN A 119 10.19 5.58 17.25
CA ASN A 119 10.64 5.96 18.58
C ASN A 119 10.90 4.72 19.45
N LYS A 120 11.94 4.77 20.29
CA LYS A 120 12.34 3.65 21.17
C LYS A 120 11.18 3.11 22.02
N GLY A 121 10.34 3.99 22.56
CA GLY A 121 9.16 3.58 23.34
C GLY A 121 8.11 2.80 22.53
N ILE A 122 8.01 3.04 21.22
CA ILE A 122 7.15 2.26 20.32
C ILE A 122 7.72 0.85 20.15
N HIS A 123 9.03 0.72 19.92
CA HIS A 123 9.68 -0.59 19.86
C HIS A 123 9.48 -1.41 21.14
N GLU A 124 9.70 -0.79 22.30
CA GLU A 124 9.50 -1.42 23.60
C GLU A 124 8.05 -1.90 23.76
N THR A 125 7.07 -1.03 23.47
CA THR A 125 5.64 -1.36 23.56
C THR A 125 5.23 -2.51 22.64
N LEU A 126 5.68 -2.49 21.38
CA LEU A 126 5.33 -3.54 20.41
C LEU A 126 5.97 -4.88 20.78
N SER A 127 7.22 -4.88 21.23
CA SER A 127 7.94 -6.10 21.63
C SER A 127 7.36 -6.79 22.88
N GLN A 128 6.65 -6.06 23.74
CA GLN A 128 5.96 -6.62 24.90
C GLN A 128 4.64 -7.32 24.55
N GLN A 129 4.02 -6.94 23.43
CA GLN A 129 2.66 -7.38 23.06
C GLN A 129 2.64 -8.35 21.88
N PHE A 130 3.61 -8.25 20.98
CA PHE A 130 3.62 -8.99 19.72
C PHE A 130 4.97 -9.65 19.47
N GLU A 131 4.97 -10.67 18.61
CA GLU A 131 6.21 -11.12 17.98
C GLU A 131 6.73 -9.98 17.11
N TYR A 132 7.81 -9.31 17.55
CA TYR A 132 8.24 -8.04 16.98
C TYR A 132 9.63 -8.13 16.36
N SER A 133 9.77 -7.54 15.18
CA SER A 133 11.06 -7.37 14.52
C SER A 133 11.15 -5.99 13.88
N GLN A 134 12.36 -5.58 13.50
CA GLN A 134 12.61 -4.30 12.86
C GLN A 134 13.12 -4.50 11.44
N ALA A 135 12.78 -3.57 10.55
CA ALA A 135 13.36 -3.49 9.22
C ALA A 135 13.63 -2.04 8.79
N TYR A 136 14.60 -1.90 7.90
CA TYR A 136 14.86 -0.65 7.22
C TYR A 136 13.74 -0.33 6.22
N TRP A 137 13.48 0.96 6.04
CA TRP A 137 12.67 1.48 4.95
C TRP A 137 13.58 1.69 3.74
N THR A 138 13.60 0.73 2.83
CA THR A 138 14.46 0.74 1.65
C THR A 138 13.63 0.65 0.37
N ALA A 139 14.26 0.99 -0.76
CA ALA A 139 13.67 0.81 -2.09
C ALA A 139 13.47 -0.67 -2.45
N TYR A 140 14.25 -1.59 -1.86
CA TYR A 140 14.02 -3.03 -1.96
C TYR A 140 14.74 -3.76 -0.80
N PRO A 141 14.12 -4.76 -0.15
CA PRO A 141 12.72 -5.18 -0.29
C PRO A 141 11.73 -4.15 0.28
N HIS A 142 10.55 -4.03 -0.31
CA HIS A 142 9.49 -3.10 0.17
C HIS A 142 8.81 -3.62 1.43
N ASN A 143 9.15 -3.06 2.59
CA ASN A 143 8.65 -3.54 3.89
C ASN A 143 7.38 -2.85 4.40
N PHE A 144 7.07 -1.62 3.94
CA PHE A 144 6.02 -0.77 4.55
C PHE A 144 4.99 -0.22 3.56
N GLY A 145 4.79 -0.92 2.44
CA GLY A 145 3.95 -0.46 1.33
C GLY A 145 4.55 0.74 0.60
N ILE A 146 3.97 1.04 -0.56
CA ILE A 146 4.36 2.17 -1.42
C ILE A 146 3.10 3.00 -1.72
N PRO A 147 2.66 3.85 -0.78
CA PRO A 147 1.48 4.69 -0.94
C PRO A 147 1.66 5.82 -1.97
N SER A 148 0.55 6.24 -2.55
CA SER A 148 0.41 7.53 -3.23
C SER A 148 -0.95 8.14 -2.89
N VAL A 149 -0.99 9.46 -2.75
CA VAL A 149 -2.18 10.20 -2.34
C VAL A 149 -2.32 11.48 -3.15
N VAL A 150 -3.55 11.79 -3.54
CA VAL A 150 -3.95 13.12 -3.99
C VAL A 150 -4.99 13.66 -3.02
N LEU A 151 -4.76 14.88 -2.55
CA LEU A 151 -5.68 15.68 -1.77
C LEU A 151 -6.21 16.81 -2.66
N HIS A 152 -7.53 16.96 -2.69
CA HIS A 152 -8.22 18.11 -3.25
C HIS A 152 -8.96 18.86 -2.14
N SER A 153 -8.86 20.18 -2.15
CA SER A 153 -9.60 21.08 -1.26
C SER A 153 -10.09 22.31 -2.03
N ALA A 154 -10.86 23.17 -1.37
CA ALA A 154 -11.30 24.43 -1.97
C ALA A 154 -10.15 25.39 -2.34
N HIS A 155 -8.98 25.24 -1.73
CA HIS A 155 -7.87 26.19 -1.84
C HIS A 155 -6.66 25.63 -2.60
N GLU A 156 -6.45 24.32 -2.53
CA GLU A 156 -5.24 23.70 -3.07
C GLU A 156 -5.46 22.22 -3.43
N ASN A 157 -4.63 21.77 -4.38
CA ASN A 157 -4.40 20.38 -4.70
C ASN A 157 -2.99 19.99 -4.22
N GLN A 158 -2.89 18.85 -3.53
CA GLN A 158 -1.61 18.29 -3.12
C GLN A 158 -1.49 16.87 -3.64
N GLY A 159 -0.33 16.53 -4.19
CA GLY A 159 0.04 15.16 -4.55
C GLY A 159 1.23 14.74 -3.73
N MET A 160 1.23 13.50 -3.25
CA MET A 160 2.40 12.90 -2.63
C MET A 160 2.52 11.43 -2.97
N ALA A 161 3.76 10.97 -3.03
CA ALA A 161 4.10 9.58 -3.26
C ALA A 161 5.12 9.09 -2.23
N ASP A 162 5.26 7.77 -2.09
CA ASP A 162 6.17 7.18 -1.12
C ASP A 162 7.62 7.61 -1.35
N VAL A 163 8.24 8.10 -0.28
CA VAL A 163 9.59 8.68 -0.32
C VAL A 163 10.71 7.70 -0.64
N MET A 164 10.49 6.40 -0.43
CA MET A 164 11.51 5.38 -0.69
C MET A 164 11.38 4.74 -2.07
N SER A 165 10.39 5.13 -2.87
CA SER A 165 10.17 4.62 -4.21
C SER A 165 10.85 5.50 -5.26
N PRO A 166 11.97 5.05 -5.89
CA PRO A 166 12.77 5.88 -6.78
C PRO A 166 12.05 6.36 -8.05
N TRP A 167 10.93 5.72 -8.40
CA TRP A 167 10.15 6.02 -9.60
C TRP A 167 8.81 6.69 -9.30
N SER A 168 8.56 7.00 -8.03
CA SER A 168 7.32 7.66 -7.62
C SER A 168 7.52 9.17 -7.60
N ASP A 169 6.53 9.90 -8.09
CA ASP A 169 6.57 11.35 -8.19
C ASP A 169 5.17 11.94 -8.05
N ALA A 170 5.09 13.23 -7.74
CA ALA A 170 3.88 14.03 -7.74
C ALA A 170 4.09 15.25 -8.61
N VAL A 171 3.18 15.47 -9.56
CA VAL A 171 3.24 16.58 -10.51
C VAL A 171 2.05 17.50 -10.26
N ALA A 172 2.28 18.81 -10.33
CA ALA A 172 1.22 19.79 -10.23
C ALA A 172 0.25 19.68 -11.42
N GLU A 173 -1.01 20.00 -11.17
CA GLU A 173 -1.99 20.23 -12.25
C GLU A 173 -1.58 21.50 -13.03
N ASP A 174 -1.72 21.47 -14.36
CA ASP A 174 -1.45 22.63 -15.24
C ASP A 174 -2.52 23.72 -15.15
#